data_AF-A0A6I4M5G9-F1
#
_entry.id   AF-A0A6I4M5G9-F1
#
_cell.length_a   1.000
_cell.length_b   1.000
_cell.length_c   1.000
_cell.angle_alpha   90.00
_cell.angle_beta   90.00
_cell.angle_gamma   90.00
#
_symmetry.space_group_name_H-M   'P 1'
#
loop_
_entity.id
_entity.type
_entity.pdbx_description
1 polymer ?
#
loop_
_entity_poly.entity_id
_entity_poly.type
_entity_poly.pdbx_seq_one_letter_code
_entity_poly.pdbx_strand_id
1 'polypeptide(L)'
;MNGIGELTPAPGRAGLVEPVLRAARDHGGLPVVVHGSAPTTAEDLETLGGLARRYPRVPLVVSQLGGAHWMRAVELVRDTPNMYLELSTAPIVFAVRVAIAEIPGRTLFGSDAPYGDPVLARMTVERVTSPGETRDRVLGGTLAELLGL
;
A
#
# COMPACT_ATOMS: atom_id res chain seq x y z
N MET A 1 1.76 -18.97 -5.53
CA MET A 1 0.82 -17.86 -5.24
C MET A 1 1.61 -16.89 -4.40
N ASN A 2 1.76 -15.64 -4.84
CA ASN A 2 2.71 -14.70 -4.23
C ASN A 2 2.02 -13.57 -3.43
N GLY A 3 0.69 -13.61 -3.30
CA GLY A 3 -0.12 -12.61 -2.59
C GLY A 3 -1.62 -12.84 -2.79
N ILE A 4 -2.44 -12.03 -2.12
CA ILE A 4 -3.91 -12.04 -2.19
C ILE A 4 -4.41 -10.60 -2.39
N GLY A 5 -5.27 -10.36 -3.38
CA GLY A 5 -5.86 -9.05 -3.63
C GLY A 5 -6.36 -8.87 -5.06
N GLU A 6 -6.87 -7.69 -5.43
CA GLU A 6 -7.19 -6.55 -4.56
C GLU A 6 -8.52 -6.77 -3.84
N LEU A 7 -8.53 -6.65 -2.51
CA LEU A 7 -9.76 -6.79 -1.71
C LEU A 7 -10.50 -5.47 -1.64
N THR A 8 -11.81 -5.49 -1.89
CA THR A 8 -12.68 -4.31 -1.96
C THR A 8 -13.85 -4.42 -0.96
N PRO A 9 -13.58 -4.41 0.36
CA PRO A 9 -14.66 -4.42 1.34
C PRO A 9 -15.56 -3.20 1.14
N ALA A 10 -16.85 -3.37 1.42
CA ALA A 10 -17.77 -2.24 1.45
C ALA A 10 -17.34 -1.20 2.52
N PRO A 11 -17.75 0.08 2.39
CA PRO A 11 -17.40 1.13 3.35
C PRO A 11 -17.83 0.77 4.78
N GLY A 12 -16.95 0.99 5.76
CA GLY A 12 -17.16 0.62 7.16
C GLY A 12 -17.13 -0.90 7.41
N ARG A 13 -16.65 -1.69 6.45
CA ARG A 13 -16.59 -3.17 6.51
C ARG A 13 -15.19 -3.72 6.30
N ALA A 14 -14.14 -2.92 6.46
CA ALA A 14 -12.75 -3.39 6.38
C ALA A 14 -12.44 -4.58 7.33
N GLY A 15 -13.18 -4.73 8.43
CA GLY A 15 -13.08 -5.90 9.32
C GLY A 15 -13.31 -7.25 8.62
N LEU A 16 -14.03 -7.27 7.49
CA LEU A 16 -14.24 -8.49 6.68
C LEU A 16 -12.95 -9.01 6.04
N VAL A 17 -11.86 -8.25 6.07
CA VAL A 17 -10.53 -8.68 5.60
C VAL A 17 -9.86 -9.65 6.57
N GLU A 18 -10.27 -9.68 7.85
CA GLU A 18 -9.58 -10.47 8.88
C GLU A 18 -9.44 -11.98 8.55
N PRO A 19 -10.46 -12.69 8.05
CA PRO A 19 -10.31 -14.10 7.67
C PRO A 19 -9.24 -14.31 6.59
N VAL A 20 -9.07 -13.34 5.68
CA VAL A 20 -8.04 -13.41 4.64
C VAL A 20 -6.64 -13.23 5.24
N LEU A 21 -6.47 -12.29 6.19
CA LEU A 21 -5.18 -12.12 6.88
C LEU A 21 -4.80 -13.37 7.69
N ARG A 22 -5.78 -14.03 8.31
CA ARG A 22 -5.56 -15.31 8.99
C ARG A 22 -5.08 -16.38 8.02
N ALA A 23 -5.75 -16.53 6.87
CA ALA A 23 -5.33 -17.48 5.85
C ALA A 23 -3.95 -17.15 5.29
N ALA A 24 -3.66 -15.87 5.00
CA ALA A 24 -2.36 -15.42 4.52
C ALA A 24 -1.22 -15.74 5.49
N ARG A 25 -1.44 -15.51 6.79
CA ARG A 25 -0.51 -15.90 7.86
C ARG A 25 -0.22 -17.40 7.83
N ASP A 26 -1.26 -18.22 7.69
CA ASP A 26 -1.14 -19.68 7.73
C ASP A 26 -0.43 -20.23 6.46
N HIS A 27 -0.36 -19.45 5.39
CA HIS A 27 0.33 -19.77 4.14
C HIS A 27 1.66 -19.03 3.99
N GLY A 28 2.39 -18.83 5.09
CA GLY A 28 3.75 -18.27 5.07
C GLY A 28 3.80 -16.73 5.04
N GLY A 29 2.71 -16.05 5.36
CA GLY A 29 2.69 -14.59 5.44
C GLY A 29 2.55 -13.91 4.07
N LEU A 30 1.70 -14.46 3.20
CA LEU A 30 1.44 -13.87 1.87
C LEU A 30 1.03 -12.40 1.98
N PRO A 31 1.59 -11.48 1.17
CA PRO A 31 1.12 -10.11 1.10
C PRO A 31 -0.38 -10.03 0.76
N VAL A 32 -1.10 -9.14 1.43
CA VAL A 32 -2.52 -8.87 1.19
C VAL A 32 -2.70 -7.43 0.76
N VAL A 33 -3.35 -7.21 -0.38
CA VAL A 33 -3.65 -5.88 -0.92
C VAL A 33 -5.12 -5.55 -0.70
N VAL A 34 -5.40 -4.38 -0.12
CA VAL A 34 -6.75 -3.87 0.12
C VAL A 34 -6.88 -2.49 -0.54
N HIS A 35 -7.97 -2.31 -1.28
CA HIS A 35 -8.33 -1.06 -1.92
C HIS A 35 -8.33 0.10 -0.93
N GLY A 36 -7.63 1.19 -1.23
CA GLY A 36 -7.49 2.34 -0.32
C GLY A 36 -8.21 3.60 -0.78
N SER A 37 -8.67 3.67 -2.03
CA SER A 37 -9.41 4.83 -2.54
C SER A 37 -10.91 4.75 -2.20
N ALA A 38 -11.66 5.78 -2.61
CA ALA A 38 -13.11 5.80 -2.45
C ALA A 38 -13.74 4.52 -3.05
N PRO A 39 -14.59 3.81 -2.29
CA PRO A 39 -15.38 4.32 -1.17
C PRO A 39 -14.79 3.99 0.24
N THR A 40 -13.52 3.60 0.33
CA THR A 40 -12.81 3.38 1.61
C THR A 40 -12.85 4.62 2.49
N THR A 41 -13.17 4.45 3.76
CA THR A 41 -13.26 5.53 4.75
C THR A 41 -12.00 5.63 5.62
N ALA A 42 -11.86 6.74 6.37
CA ALA A 42 -10.82 6.84 7.40
C ALA A 42 -10.95 5.75 8.49
N GLU A 43 -12.17 5.36 8.87
CA GLU A 43 -12.41 4.29 9.84
C GLU A 43 -12.00 2.91 9.29
N ASP A 44 -12.18 2.69 7.98
CA ASP A 44 -11.68 1.49 7.33
C ASP A 44 -10.14 1.42 7.42
N LEU A 45 -9.43 2.54 7.19
CA LEU A 45 -7.98 2.60 7.35
C LEU A 45 -7.53 2.31 8.80
N GLU A 46 -8.23 2.85 9.81
CA GLU A 46 -7.97 2.51 11.22
C GLU A 46 -8.16 1.01 11.48
N THR A 47 -9.22 0.45 10.93
CA THR A 47 -9.53 -0.98 11.05
C THR A 47 -8.41 -1.83 10.43
N LEU A 48 -7.94 -1.46 9.23
CA LEU A 48 -6.81 -2.11 8.58
C LEU A 48 -5.53 -1.99 9.41
N GLY A 49 -5.26 -0.82 9.99
CA GLY A 49 -4.13 -0.63 10.90
C GLY A 49 -4.21 -1.50 12.17
N GLY A 50 -5.40 -1.63 12.76
CA GLY A 50 -5.65 -2.53 13.88
C GLY A 50 -5.43 -4.00 13.51
N LEU A 51 -5.92 -4.41 12.33
CA LEU A 51 -5.72 -5.75 11.80
C LEU A 51 -4.24 -6.03 11.49
N ALA A 52 -3.52 -5.11 10.87
CA ALA A 52 -2.09 -5.26 10.58
C ALA A 52 -1.28 -5.54 11.86
N ARG A 53 -1.54 -4.79 12.95
CA ARG A 53 -0.91 -5.03 14.26
C ARG A 53 -1.23 -6.41 14.85
N ARG A 54 -2.43 -6.93 14.59
CA ARG A 54 -2.86 -8.27 15.04
C ARG A 54 -2.23 -9.40 14.22
N TYR A 55 -1.88 -9.13 12.96
CA TYR A 55 -1.27 -10.09 12.03
C TYR A 55 0.11 -9.60 11.54
N PRO A 56 1.09 -9.41 12.45
CA PRO A 56 2.36 -8.71 12.13
C PRO A 56 3.26 -9.45 11.13
N ARG A 57 2.97 -10.72 10.83
CA ARG A 57 3.69 -11.54 9.83
C ARG A 57 3.07 -11.47 8.43
N VAL A 58 1.99 -10.72 8.25
CA VAL A 58 1.32 -10.55 6.96
C VAL A 58 1.60 -9.13 6.48
N PRO A 59 2.30 -8.93 5.36
CA PRO A 59 2.42 -7.62 4.72
C PRO A 59 1.04 -7.15 4.27
N LEU A 60 0.56 -6.03 4.80
CA LEU A 60 -0.71 -5.42 4.43
C LEU A 60 -0.46 -4.18 3.58
N VAL A 61 -0.87 -4.22 2.32
CA VAL A 61 -0.73 -3.12 1.37
C VAL A 61 -2.07 -2.40 1.26
N VAL A 62 -2.07 -1.09 1.49
CA VAL A 62 -3.20 -0.21 1.13
C VAL A 62 -2.89 0.43 -0.20
N SER A 63 -3.72 0.18 -1.21
CA SER A 63 -3.54 0.71 -2.57
C SER A 63 -4.03 2.15 -2.71
N GLN A 64 -3.66 2.77 -3.83
CA GLN A 64 -4.03 4.13 -4.18
C GLN A 64 -3.68 5.20 -3.12
N LEU A 65 -2.61 4.96 -2.36
CA LEU A 65 -2.13 5.80 -1.27
C LEU A 65 -3.17 6.09 -0.18
N GLY A 66 -4.25 5.30 -0.08
CA GLY A 66 -5.37 5.61 0.82
C GLY A 66 -6.27 6.76 0.35
N GLY A 67 -6.21 7.12 -0.93
CA GLY A 67 -7.10 8.09 -1.58
C GLY A 67 -7.18 9.44 -0.86
N ALA A 68 -8.39 9.91 -0.60
CA ALA A 68 -8.64 11.18 0.10
C ALA A 68 -8.08 11.22 1.54
N HIS A 69 -7.73 10.06 2.11
CA HIS A 69 -7.23 9.91 3.47
C HIS A 69 -5.72 9.64 3.54
N TRP A 70 -4.97 9.97 2.47
CA TRP A 70 -3.55 9.66 2.34
C TRP A 70 -2.66 10.10 3.50
N MET A 71 -2.93 11.25 4.13
CA MET A 71 -2.15 11.68 5.30
C MET A 71 -2.26 10.66 6.43
N ARG A 72 -3.48 10.19 6.70
CA ARG A 72 -3.72 9.19 7.72
C ARG A 72 -3.14 7.83 7.34
N ALA A 73 -3.21 7.46 6.07
CA ALA A 73 -2.59 6.25 5.55
C ALA A 73 -1.06 6.25 5.77
N VAL A 74 -0.39 7.37 5.48
CA VAL A 74 1.06 7.54 5.73
C VAL A 74 1.40 7.41 7.20
N GLU A 75 0.63 8.04 8.10
CA GLU A 75 0.81 7.90 9.55
C GLU A 75 0.67 6.44 10.02
N LEU A 76 -0.41 5.76 9.59
CA LEU A 76 -0.66 4.37 9.94
C LEU A 76 0.48 3.45 9.50
N VAL A 77 0.97 3.64 8.28
CA VAL A 77 2.09 2.84 7.75
C VAL A 77 3.39 3.16 8.47
N ARG A 78 3.66 4.43 8.78
CA ARG A 78 4.83 4.82 9.57
C ARG A 78 4.86 4.09 10.92
N ASP A 79 3.71 4.04 11.59
CA ASP A 79 3.54 3.51 12.95
C ASP A 79 3.28 1.99 13.00
N THR A 80 3.09 1.33 11.84
CA THR A 80 2.75 -0.10 11.75
C THR A 80 3.71 -0.82 10.78
N PRO A 81 4.72 -1.55 11.28
CA PRO A 81 5.85 -2.01 10.47
C PRO A 81 5.52 -2.93 9.29
N ASN A 82 4.45 -3.71 9.37
CA ASN A 82 4.02 -4.64 8.31
C ASN A 82 3.02 -4.02 7.32
N MET A 83 2.78 -2.70 7.40
CA MET A 83 1.96 -2.00 6.42
C MET A 83 2.79 -1.36 5.33
N TYR A 84 2.18 -1.22 4.15
CA TYR A 84 2.76 -0.63 2.95
C TYR A 84 1.71 0.23 2.25
N LEU A 85 2.16 1.22 1.47
CA LEU A 85 1.32 1.97 0.56
C LEU A 85 1.71 1.70 -0.88
N GLU A 86 0.74 1.42 -1.73
CA GLU A 86 0.90 1.39 -3.17
C GLU A 86 0.46 2.75 -3.75
N LEU A 87 1.22 3.27 -4.73
CA LEU A 87 1.21 4.69 -5.13
C LEU A 87 0.34 5.03 -6.35
N SER A 88 -0.30 4.04 -6.98
CA SER A 88 -1.14 4.23 -8.16
C SER A 88 -2.26 5.23 -7.91
N THR A 89 -2.74 5.88 -8.98
CA THR A 89 -3.90 6.81 -8.95
C THR A 89 -3.94 7.79 -7.76
N ALA A 90 -2.77 8.13 -7.22
CA ALA A 90 -2.65 8.97 -6.04
C ALA A 90 -3.34 10.33 -6.28
N PRO A 91 -4.02 10.90 -5.28
CA PRO A 91 -4.89 12.06 -5.48
C PRO A 91 -4.13 13.30 -5.93
N ILE A 92 -2.88 13.46 -5.47
CA ILE A 92 -1.99 14.58 -5.80
C ILE A 92 -0.52 14.14 -5.77
N VAL A 93 0.31 14.70 -6.66
CA VAL A 93 1.77 14.43 -6.72
C VAL A 93 2.48 14.76 -5.40
N PHE A 94 2.00 15.76 -4.67
CA PHE A 94 2.55 16.13 -3.36
C PHE A 94 2.42 15.00 -2.33
N ALA A 95 1.31 14.25 -2.35
CA ALA A 95 1.09 13.13 -1.44
C ALA A 95 2.10 12.01 -1.68
N VAL A 96 2.41 11.71 -2.96
CA VAL A 96 3.46 10.74 -3.33
C VAL A 96 4.83 11.18 -2.81
N ARG A 97 5.17 12.47 -2.94
CA ARG A 97 6.42 13.02 -2.38
C ARG A 97 6.51 12.82 -0.87
N VAL A 98 5.45 13.17 -0.14
CA VAL A 98 5.43 13.07 1.32
C VAL A 98 5.52 11.61 1.75
N ALA A 99 4.74 10.72 1.14
CA ALA A 99 4.77 9.29 1.45
C ALA A 99 6.18 8.70 1.26
N ILE A 100 6.82 8.94 0.12
CA ILE A 100 8.18 8.43 -0.13
C ILE A 100 9.20 9.03 0.85
N ALA A 101 9.05 10.30 1.24
CA ALA A 101 9.95 10.92 2.21
C ALA A 101 9.81 10.33 3.62
N GLU A 102 8.57 10.08 4.06
CA GLU A 102 8.27 9.59 5.42
C GLU A 102 8.52 8.08 5.58
N ILE A 103 8.23 7.30 4.54
CA ILE A 103 8.24 5.82 4.59
C ILE A 103 8.85 5.18 3.33
N PRO A 104 10.09 5.57 2.92
CA PRO A 104 10.67 5.19 1.62
C PRO A 104 10.74 3.67 1.39
N GLY A 105 11.02 2.89 2.44
CA GLY A 105 11.08 1.42 2.36
C GLY A 105 9.73 0.71 2.38
N ARG A 106 8.61 1.45 2.45
CA ARG A 106 7.24 0.92 2.54
C ARG A 106 6.27 1.52 1.51
N THR A 107 6.77 2.27 0.55
CA THR A 107 6.00 2.73 -0.63
C THR A 107 6.32 1.90 -1.85
N LEU A 108 5.28 1.47 -2.57
CA LEU A 108 5.34 0.57 -3.72
C LEU A 108 4.82 1.28 -4.96
N PHE A 109 5.58 1.25 -6.05
CA PHE A 109 5.08 1.66 -7.35
C PHE A 109 3.98 0.72 -7.83
N GLY A 110 2.92 1.30 -8.36
CA GLY A 110 1.96 0.66 -9.25
C GLY A 110 1.28 1.71 -10.11
N SER A 111 0.72 1.27 -11.22
CA SER A 111 0.05 2.14 -12.19
C SER A 111 -1.46 2.07 -12.13
N ASP A 112 -2.02 0.96 -11.62
CA ASP A 112 -3.46 0.66 -11.65
C ASP A 112 -4.04 0.78 -13.06
N ALA A 113 -3.30 0.33 -14.07
CA ALA A 113 -3.79 0.28 -15.44
C ALA A 113 -4.99 -0.69 -15.52
N PRO A 114 -6.10 -0.31 -16.20
CA PRO A 114 -6.21 0.79 -17.16
C PRO A 114 -6.68 2.13 -16.57
N TYR A 115 -6.87 2.25 -15.26
CA TYR A 115 -7.33 3.48 -14.61
C TYR A 115 -6.22 4.54 -14.53
N GLY A 116 -4.99 4.12 -14.25
CA GLY A 116 -3.80 4.96 -14.37
C GLY A 116 -2.94 4.61 -15.59
N ASP A 117 -2.08 5.55 -15.97
CA ASP A 117 -1.11 5.38 -17.05
C ASP A 117 0.25 4.94 -16.48
N PRO A 118 0.83 3.80 -16.91
CA PRO A 118 2.11 3.32 -16.38
C PRO A 118 3.28 4.29 -16.56
N VAL A 119 3.31 5.03 -17.67
CA VAL A 119 4.37 6.00 -17.97
C VAL A 119 4.25 7.20 -17.04
N LEU A 120 3.05 7.75 -16.87
CA LEU A 120 2.81 8.87 -15.97
C LEU A 120 3.00 8.51 -14.49
N ALA A 121 2.58 7.31 -14.07
CA ALA A 121 2.80 6.81 -12.72
C ALA A 121 4.30 6.71 -12.42
N ARG A 122 5.08 6.16 -13.35
CA ARG A 122 6.54 6.06 -13.21
C ARG A 122 7.19 7.43 -13.18
N MET A 123 6.84 8.32 -14.11
CA MET A 123 7.33 9.70 -14.16
C MET A 123 7.04 10.45 -12.86
N THR A 124 5.90 10.20 -12.22
CA THR A 124 5.57 10.81 -10.93
C THR A 124 6.58 10.43 -9.85
N VAL A 125 6.89 9.13 -9.70
CA VAL A 125 7.92 8.65 -8.76
C VAL A 125 9.29 9.25 -9.10
N GLU A 126 9.68 9.23 -10.38
CA GLU A 126 10.96 9.79 -10.84
C GLU A 126 11.05 11.31 -10.64
N ARG A 127 9.92 12.04 -10.69
CA ARG A 127 9.88 13.49 -10.50
C ARG A 127 10.00 13.90 -9.03
N VAL A 128 9.53 13.06 -8.11
CA VAL A 128 9.56 13.37 -6.67
C VAL A 128 10.79 12.80 -5.95
N THR A 129 11.53 11.90 -6.61
CA THR A 129 12.78 11.30 -6.10
C THR A 129 13.99 11.72 -6.93
N SER A 130 15.19 11.63 -6.37
CA SER A 130 16.44 11.63 -7.14
C SER A 130 16.78 10.20 -7.59
N PRO A 131 17.58 10.01 -8.66
CA PRO A 131 18.13 8.68 -8.98
C PRO A 131 18.92 8.12 -7.79
N GLY A 132 18.78 6.83 -7.51
CA GLY A 132 19.46 6.15 -6.41
C GLY A 132 18.56 5.16 -5.68
N GLU A 133 19.07 4.60 -4.57
CA GLU A 133 18.47 3.48 -3.85
C GLU A 133 16.99 3.68 -3.52
N THR A 134 16.60 4.83 -2.99
CA THR A 134 15.19 5.11 -2.67
C THR A 134 14.29 4.96 -3.89
N ARG A 135 14.69 5.52 -5.04
CA ARG A 135 13.89 5.42 -6.27
C ARG A 135 13.79 3.97 -6.73
N ASP A 136 14.90 3.24 -6.73
CA ASP A 136 14.96 1.85 -7.20
C ASP A 136 14.12 0.93 -6.31
N ARG A 137 14.15 1.16 -4.98
CA ARG A 137 13.30 0.46 -4.02
C ARG A 137 11.82 0.73 -4.27
N VAL A 138 11.42 1.99 -4.45
CA VAL A 138 10.01 2.34 -4.73
C VAL A 138 9.53 1.78 -6.06
N LEU A 139 10.36 1.87 -7.11
CA LEU A 139 10.01 1.41 -8.46
C LEU A 139 9.95 -0.12 -8.62
N GLY A 140 10.40 -0.89 -7.64
CA GLY A 140 10.25 -2.34 -7.67
C GLY A 140 11.03 -3.10 -6.62
N GLY A 141 12.13 -2.57 -6.10
CA GLY A 141 12.99 -3.30 -5.15
C GLY A 141 12.27 -3.75 -3.89
N THR A 142 11.42 -2.90 -3.29
CA THR A 142 10.65 -3.26 -2.09
C THR A 142 9.64 -4.37 -2.38
N LEU A 143 8.96 -4.33 -3.53
CA LEU A 143 8.01 -5.39 -3.90
C LEU A 143 8.72 -6.69 -4.24
N ALA A 144 9.87 -6.63 -4.93
CA ALA A 144 10.69 -7.81 -5.20
C ALA A 144 11.11 -8.51 -3.91
N GLU A 145 11.59 -7.76 -2.91
CA GLU A 145 11.93 -8.29 -1.59
C GLU A 145 10.73 -8.95 -0.89
N LEU A 146 9.55 -8.31 -0.92
CA LEU A 146 8.31 -8.86 -0.37
C LEU A 146 7.87 -10.17 -1.04
N LEU A 147 8.18 -10.34 -2.32
CA LEU A 147 7.79 -11.51 -3.11
C LEU A 147 8.89 -12.58 -3.22
N GLY A 148 10.09 -12.32 -2.68
CA GLY A 148 11.24 -13.20 -2.78
C GLY A 148 11.78 -13.35 -4.21
N LEU A 149 11.78 -12.27 -5.00
CA LEU A 149 12.25 -12.21 -6.39
C LEU A 149 13.70 -11.70 -6.51
#